data_AF-A0A6P1EZ43-F1
#
_entry.id   AF-A0A6P1EZ43-F1
#
_cell.length_a   1.000
_cell.length_b   1.000
_cell.length_c   1.000
_cell.angle_alpha   90.00
_cell.angle_beta   90.00
_cell.angle_gamma   90.00
#
_symmetry.space_group_name_H-M   'P 1'
#
loop_
_entity.id
_entity.type
_entity.pdbx_description
1 polymer ?
#
loop_
_entity_poly.entity_id
_entity_poly.type
_entity_poly.pdbx_seq_one_letter_code
_entity_poly.pdbx_strand_id
1 'polypeptide(L)'
;MLPSASPSAASSPGAADPAALALATLAALPADDGRADVAYDRDLFGESWKDVDRNGCDTRNDILGRDLLDPVFKPGTRDCKVLSGTLVDPYDGAAVSFVSGSDTSRLVQIDHVVALGWAWHHGAWAWTDEQRLLFANDPANLVAASDDTNQAKSDAGPGEWLPPAAELRCGYVEQFVGVLGAYGLAVGAEDREAAEAVLVGC
;
A
#
# COMPACT_ATOMS: atom_id res chain seq x y z
N MET A 1 10.31 -29.00 52.90
CA MET A 1 10.35 -27.71 52.18
C MET A 1 11.19 -27.92 50.93
N LEU A 2 10.55 -28.02 49.75
CA LEU A 2 11.25 -28.11 48.47
C LEU A 2 11.29 -26.69 47.88
N PRO A 3 12.43 -26.22 47.36
CA PRO A 3 12.50 -24.90 46.74
C PRO A 3 11.80 -24.90 45.38
N SER A 4 10.82 -24.02 45.20
CA SER A 4 10.25 -23.71 43.88
C SER A 4 11.30 -23.00 43.03
N ALA A 5 11.65 -23.60 41.89
CA ALA A 5 12.38 -22.92 40.84
C ALA A 5 11.42 -21.95 40.12
N SER A 6 11.80 -20.66 40.04
CA SER A 6 11.13 -19.69 39.19
C SER A 6 11.35 -20.04 37.72
N PRO A 7 10.32 -19.99 36.86
CA PRO A 7 10.54 -20.14 35.43
C PRO A 7 11.27 -18.89 34.90
N SER A 8 12.41 -19.13 34.25
CA SER A 8 13.12 -18.12 33.46
C SER A 8 12.24 -17.74 32.26
N ALA A 9 12.02 -16.45 32.04
CA ALA A 9 11.28 -15.96 30.88
C ALA A 9 12.00 -16.38 29.60
N ALA A 10 11.35 -17.20 28.77
CA ALA A 10 11.83 -17.49 27.43
C ALA A 10 11.61 -16.25 26.57
N SER A 11 12.68 -15.74 25.96
CA SER A 11 12.59 -14.74 24.90
C SER A 11 11.76 -15.31 23.76
N SER A 12 10.67 -14.63 23.38
CA SER A 12 9.92 -14.94 22.17
C SER A 12 10.87 -14.98 20.96
N PRO A 13 10.71 -15.92 20.01
CA PRO A 13 11.45 -15.85 18.76
C PRO A 13 11.15 -14.49 18.13
N GLY A 14 12.20 -13.69 17.91
CA GLY A 14 12.09 -12.34 17.38
C GLY A 14 11.37 -12.38 16.03
N ALA A 15 10.41 -11.47 15.83
CA ALA A 15 9.79 -11.28 14.52
C ALA A 15 10.89 -11.11 13.46
N ALA A 16 10.72 -11.76 12.31
CA ALA A 16 11.64 -11.60 11.20
C ALA A 16 11.73 -10.12 10.81
N ASP A 17 12.93 -9.67 10.48
CA ASP A 17 13.19 -8.33 9.96
C ASP A 17 12.36 -8.09 8.68
N PRO A 18 11.49 -7.05 8.63
CA PRO A 18 10.65 -6.75 7.47
C PRO A 18 11.44 -6.63 6.16
N ALA A 19 12.60 -5.96 6.19
CA ALA A 19 13.44 -5.80 5.00
C ALA A 19 13.97 -7.15 4.50
N ALA A 20 14.40 -8.02 5.42
CA ALA A 20 14.85 -9.37 5.07
C ALA A 20 13.72 -10.23 4.48
N LEU A 21 12.49 -10.10 4.99
CA LEU A 21 11.31 -10.78 4.44
C LEU A 21 10.96 -10.24 3.04
N ALA A 22 11.02 -8.92 2.85
CA ALA A 22 10.79 -8.30 1.56
C ALA A 22 11.85 -8.74 0.54
N LEU A 23 13.15 -8.77 0.90
CA LEU A 23 14.20 -9.29 0.02
C LEU A 23 13.97 -10.74 -0.40
N ALA A 24 13.60 -11.60 0.56
CA ALA A 24 13.27 -12.99 0.26
C ALA A 24 12.06 -13.11 -0.68
N THR A 25 11.05 -12.27 -0.49
CA THR A 25 9.86 -12.20 -1.35
C THR A 25 10.25 -11.73 -2.74
N LEU A 26 10.99 -10.62 -2.86
CA LEU A 26 11.47 -10.05 -4.11
C LEU A 26 12.25 -11.08 -4.92
N ALA A 27 13.16 -11.81 -4.28
CA ALA A 27 13.97 -12.87 -4.91
C ALA A 27 13.11 -14.03 -5.48
N ALA A 28 11.92 -14.27 -4.94
CA ALA A 28 11.01 -15.31 -5.39
C ALA A 28 10.02 -14.85 -6.47
N LEU A 29 9.87 -13.54 -6.71
CA LEU A 29 8.95 -12.99 -7.70
C LEU A 29 9.38 -13.36 -9.13
N PRO A 30 8.43 -13.66 -10.04
CA PRO A 30 8.75 -13.84 -11.45
C PRO A 30 9.35 -12.57 -12.04
N ALA A 31 10.26 -12.74 -12.99
CA ALA A 31 10.79 -11.64 -13.79
C ALA A 31 9.94 -11.48 -15.06
N ASP A 32 9.77 -10.24 -15.50
CA ASP A 32 9.30 -9.90 -16.85
C ASP A 32 10.38 -9.11 -17.61
N ASP A 33 10.19 -8.99 -18.92
CA ASP A 33 11.06 -8.23 -19.82
C ASP A 33 10.65 -6.75 -19.94
N GLY A 34 9.81 -6.27 -19.02
CA GLY A 34 9.27 -4.92 -18.98
C GLY A 34 7.75 -4.90 -19.08
N ARG A 35 7.21 -3.71 -19.38
CA ARG A 35 5.76 -3.50 -19.45
C ARG A 35 5.14 -4.27 -20.62
N ALA A 36 4.17 -5.13 -20.35
CA ALA A 36 3.40 -5.81 -21.39
C ALA A 36 2.67 -4.81 -22.31
N ASP A 37 2.79 -4.97 -23.64
CA ASP A 37 2.11 -4.12 -24.64
C ASP A 37 0.64 -4.52 -24.79
N VAL A 38 -0.13 -4.30 -23.73
CA VAL A 38 -1.57 -4.54 -23.64
C VAL A 38 -2.23 -3.23 -23.24
N ALA A 39 -3.23 -2.79 -24.00
CA ALA A 39 -3.98 -1.58 -23.70
C ALA A 39 -4.59 -1.66 -22.29
N TYR A 40 -4.29 -0.66 -21.47
CA TYR A 40 -4.81 -0.54 -20.12
C TYR A 40 -6.17 0.15 -20.12
N ASP A 41 -7.12 -0.45 -19.41
CA ASP A 41 -8.41 0.14 -19.10
C ASP A 41 -8.66 0.03 -17.59
N ARG A 42 -8.73 1.17 -16.91
CA ARG A 42 -8.93 1.26 -15.46
C ARG A 42 -10.27 0.65 -15.03
N ASP A 43 -11.29 0.74 -15.88
CA ASP A 43 -12.64 0.29 -15.53
C ASP A 43 -12.70 -1.24 -15.36
N LEU A 44 -11.71 -1.97 -15.88
CA LEU A 44 -11.57 -3.41 -15.69
C LEU A 44 -11.20 -3.83 -14.26
N PHE A 45 -10.77 -2.88 -13.42
CA PHE A 45 -10.58 -3.10 -11.99
C PHE A 45 -11.89 -2.96 -11.18
N GLY A 46 -12.99 -2.66 -11.86
CA GLY A 46 -14.33 -2.63 -11.26
C GLY A 46 -14.58 -1.41 -10.40
N GLU A 47 -15.55 -1.53 -9.50
CA GLU A 47 -16.00 -0.44 -8.65
C GLU A 47 -14.90 -0.01 -7.67
N SER A 48 -14.55 1.28 -7.73
CA SER A 48 -13.61 1.88 -6.79
C SER A 48 -14.23 2.03 -5.40
N TRP A 49 -13.45 1.73 -4.38
CA TRP A 49 -13.80 1.85 -2.95
C TRP A 49 -14.94 0.93 -2.52
N LYS A 50 -15.03 -0.22 -3.15
CA LYS A 50 -16.03 -1.22 -2.81
C LYS A 50 -15.72 -1.85 -1.47
N ASP A 51 -16.73 -1.92 -0.60
CA ASP A 51 -16.70 -2.69 0.65
C ASP A 51 -16.51 -4.20 0.38
N VAL A 52 -15.24 -4.61 0.18
CA VAL A 52 -14.85 -5.98 -0.15
C VAL A 52 -14.76 -6.88 1.09
N ASP A 53 -14.50 -6.30 2.27
CA ASP A 53 -14.44 -7.03 3.54
C ASP A 53 -15.81 -7.14 4.23
N ARG A 54 -16.81 -6.38 3.75
CA ARG A 54 -18.21 -6.34 4.20
C ARG A 54 -18.35 -5.82 5.63
N ASN A 55 -17.47 -4.91 6.04
CA ASN A 55 -17.53 -4.26 7.34
C ASN A 55 -18.64 -3.17 7.39
N GLY A 56 -19.17 -2.75 6.22
CA GLY A 56 -20.22 -1.76 6.07
C GLY A 56 -19.73 -0.33 5.79
N CYS A 57 -18.43 -0.15 5.61
CA CYS A 57 -17.75 1.07 5.22
C CYS A 57 -17.21 0.92 3.78
N ASP A 58 -17.16 2.00 3.01
CA ASP A 58 -16.43 1.97 1.74
C ASP A 58 -14.91 1.95 2.02
N THR A 59 -14.13 1.31 1.15
CA THR A 59 -12.67 1.15 1.37
C THR A 59 -11.99 2.50 1.55
N ARG A 60 -12.46 3.56 0.88
CA ARG A 60 -11.87 4.88 1.03
C ARG A 60 -11.96 5.36 2.49
N ASN A 61 -13.11 5.20 3.13
CA ASN A 61 -13.27 5.61 4.52
C ASN A 61 -12.52 4.69 5.48
N ASP A 62 -12.35 3.41 5.15
CA ASP A 62 -11.48 2.52 5.93
C ASP A 62 -10.03 3.03 5.91
N ILE A 63 -9.51 3.38 4.73
CA ILE A 63 -8.14 3.89 4.60
C ILE A 63 -8.00 5.27 5.25
N LEU A 64 -8.96 6.19 5.07
CA LEU A 64 -8.91 7.49 5.76
C LEU A 64 -8.99 7.32 7.28
N GLY A 65 -9.81 6.40 7.79
CA GLY A 65 -9.95 6.14 9.22
C GLY A 65 -8.68 5.52 9.81
N ARG A 66 -7.97 4.69 9.03
CA ARG A 66 -6.71 4.06 9.40
C ARG A 66 -5.53 5.04 9.39
N ASP A 67 -5.43 5.88 8.35
CA ASP A 67 -4.20 6.62 8.05
C ASP A 67 -4.20 8.06 8.55
N LEU A 68 -5.37 8.67 8.76
CA LEU A 68 -5.41 10.03 9.29
C LEU A 68 -5.16 10.03 10.80
N LEU A 69 -4.38 11.02 11.25
CA LEU A 69 -4.28 11.38 12.66
C LEU A 69 -5.55 12.12 13.10
N ASP A 70 -6.01 11.78 14.30
CA ASP A 70 -7.21 12.34 14.95
C ASP A 70 -8.45 12.39 14.02
N PRO A 71 -8.85 11.25 13.41
CA PRO A 71 -9.98 11.23 12.49
C PRO A 71 -11.28 11.53 13.24
N VAL A 72 -12.08 12.43 12.67
CA VAL A 72 -13.43 12.74 13.16
C VAL A 72 -14.43 12.03 12.28
N PHE A 73 -15.27 11.19 12.88
CA PHE A 73 -16.29 10.43 12.17
C PHE A 73 -17.67 11.08 12.26
N LYS A 74 -18.49 10.90 11.22
CA LYS A 74 -19.88 11.35 11.21
C LYS A 74 -20.70 10.54 12.22
N PRO A 75 -21.39 11.18 13.17
CA PRO A 75 -22.24 10.47 14.12
C PRO A 75 -23.30 9.60 13.42
N GLY A 76 -23.56 8.42 13.97
CA GLY A 76 -24.54 7.47 13.42
C GLY A 76 -24.05 6.66 12.23
N THR A 77 -22.77 6.75 11.85
CA THR A 77 -22.20 5.96 10.74
C THR A 77 -21.40 4.73 11.18
N ARG A 78 -21.31 4.46 12.48
CA ARG A 78 -20.45 3.39 13.06
C ARG A 78 -18.99 3.55 12.62
N ASP A 79 -18.51 4.79 12.67
CA ASP A 79 -17.16 5.17 12.27
C ASP A 79 -16.80 4.89 10.80
N CYS A 80 -17.81 4.74 9.92
CA CYS A 80 -17.59 4.53 8.48
C CYS A 80 -17.47 5.80 7.63
N LYS A 81 -17.74 7.00 8.19
CA LYS A 81 -17.65 8.24 7.39
C LYS A 81 -16.73 9.24 8.05
N VAL A 82 -15.53 9.36 7.50
CA VAL A 82 -14.53 10.33 7.96
C VAL A 82 -14.93 11.73 7.48
N LEU A 83 -15.02 12.67 8.42
CA LEU A 83 -15.32 14.08 8.19
C LEU A 83 -14.06 14.94 8.15
N SER A 84 -13.05 14.62 8.96
CA SER A 84 -11.79 15.36 8.97
C SER A 84 -10.69 14.55 9.64
N GLY A 85 -9.44 14.99 9.50
CA GLY A 85 -8.26 14.47 10.17
C GLY A 85 -7.01 15.15 9.63
N THR A 86 -5.83 14.72 10.07
CA THR A 86 -4.55 15.20 9.51
C THR A 86 -3.81 14.03 8.88
N LEU A 87 -3.54 14.13 7.58
CA LEU A 87 -2.64 13.20 6.91
C LEU A 87 -1.21 13.59 7.27
N VAL A 88 -0.38 12.62 7.64
CA VAL A 88 1.07 12.70 7.48
C VAL A 88 1.39 11.87 6.25
N ASP A 89 1.75 12.54 5.15
CA ASP A 89 1.89 11.90 3.85
C ASP A 89 2.95 10.79 3.92
N PRO A 90 2.64 9.57 3.47
CA PRO A 90 3.53 8.42 3.63
C PRO A 90 4.77 8.49 2.72
N TYR A 91 4.86 9.46 1.81
CA TYR A 91 5.90 9.56 0.80
C TYR A 91 6.84 10.75 1.02
N ASP A 92 6.35 11.86 1.56
CA ASP A 92 7.19 13.03 1.85
C ASP A 92 7.15 13.49 3.32
N GLY A 93 6.29 12.90 4.15
CA GLY A 93 6.13 13.24 5.56
C GLY A 93 5.42 14.58 5.83
N ALA A 94 4.92 15.26 4.78
CA ALA A 94 4.23 16.53 4.93
C ALA A 94 2.86 16.34 5.59
N ALA A 95 2.48 17.31 6.43
CA ALA A 95 1.16 17.32 7.06
C ALA A 95 0.12 18.00 6.16
N VAL A 96 -0.98 17.31 5.87
CA VAL A 96 -2.10 17.84 5.08
C VAL A 96 -3.40 17.72 5.86
N SER A 97 -4.09 18.83 6.09
CA SER A 97 -5.40 18.82 6.73
C SER A 97 -6.48 18.29 5.78
N PHE A 98 -7.15 17.22 6.18
CA PHE A 98 -8.29 16.67 5.49
C PHE A 98 -9.61 17.17 6.10
N VAL A 99 -10.51 17.65 5.24
CA VAL A 99 -11.91 17.92 5.57
C VAL A 99 -12.75 17.41 4.41
N SER A 100 -13.71 16.53 4.70
CA SER A 100 -14.64 16.00 3.71
C SER A 100 -15.49 17.14 3.15
N GLY A 101 -15.41 17.34 1.83
CA GLY A 101 -16.04 18.46 1.14
C GLY A 101 -15.26 18.89 -0.10
N SER A 102 -15.66 20.01 -0.70
CA SER A 102 -15.05 20.53 -1.93
C SER A 102 -13.61 21.01 -1.77
N ASP A 103 -13.24 21.46 -0.57
CA ASP A 103 -12.08 22.33 -0.42
C ASP A 103 -10.78 21.52 -0.32
N THR A 104 -10.74 20.53 0.58
CA THR A 104 -9.52 19.75 0.86
C THR A 104 -9.66 18.26 0.59
N SER A 105 -10.85 17.73 0.28
CA SER A 105 -10.99 16.30 -0.02
C SER A 105 -10.21 15.86 -1.27
N ARG A 106 -9.94 16.79 -2.19
CA ARG A 106 -9.09 16.54 -3.36
C ARG A 106 -7.60 16.54 -3.03
N LEU A 107 -7.20 17.11 -1.88
CA LEU A 107 -5.81 17.17 -1.46
C LEU A 107 -5.34 15.86 -0.83
N VAL A 108 -6.28 15.00 -0.39
CA VAL A 108 -5.99 13.66 0.12
C VAL A 108 -6.70 12.63 -0.74
N GLN A 109 -5.90 11.86 -1.46
CA GLN A 109 -6.33 10.76 -2.30
C GLN A 109 -6.09 9.43 -1.60
N ILE A 110 -6.72 8.38 -2.11
CA ILE A 110 -6.32 7.01 -1.76
C ILE A 110 -5.46 6.54 -2.92
N ASP A 111 -4.17 6.33 -2.65
CA ASP A 111 -3.21 5.82 -3.63
C ASP A 111 -3.12 4.29 -3.52
N HIS A 112 -2.86 3.67 -4.66
CA HIS A 112 -2.45 2.28 -4.79
C HIS A 112 -0.93 2.21 -4.75
N VAL A 113 -0.35 1.68 -3.69
CA VAL A 113 1.12 1.53 -3.52
C VAL A 113 1.72 0.83 -4.74
N VAL A 114 1.12 -0.27 -5.17
CA VAL A 114 1.29 -0.85 -6.50
C VAL A 114 0.17 -0.33 -7.39
N ALA A 115 0.48 0.63 -8.25
CA ALA A 115 -0.49 1.30 -9.11
C ALA A 115 -1.24 0.30 -10.02
N LEU A 116 -2.52 0.57 -10.29
CA LEU A 116 -3.34 -0.30 -11.15
C LEU A 116 -2.76 -0.44 -12.58
N GLY A 117 -2.24 0.66 -13.14
CA GLY A 117 -1.60 0.67 -14.46
C GLY A 117 -0.30 -0.13 -14.46
N TRP A 118 0.53 0.02 -13.43
CA TRP A 118 1.72 -0.81 -13.24
C TRP A 118 1.34 -2.29 -13.17
N ALA A 119 0.45 -2.66 -12.23
CA ALA A 119 0.02 -4.05 -12.07
C ALA A 119 -0.54 -4.65 -13.36
N TRP A 120 -1.28 -3.88 -14.17
CA TRP A 120 -1.78 -4.30 -15.47
C TRP A 120 -0.66 -4.80 -16.37
N HIS A 121 0.40 -4.01 -16.54
CA HIS A 121 1.54 -4.33 -17.40
C HIS A 121 2.43 -5.45 -16.84
N HIS A 122 2.32 -5.74 -15.54
CA HIS A 122 3.13 -6.71 -14.81
C HIS A 122 2.36 -8.00 -14.42
N GLY A 123 1.22 -8.25 -15.07
CA GLY A 123 0.51 -9.54 -15.02
C GLY A 123 -0.99 -9.46 -14.77
N ALA A 124 -1.50 -8.34 -14.26
CA ALA A 124 -2.91 -8.19 -13.92
C ALA A 124 -3.85 -8.16 -15.14
N TRP A 125 -3.32 -7.93 -16.34
CA TRP A 125 -4.11 -8.06 -17.59
C TRP A 125 -4.73 -9.46 -17.76
N ALA A 126 -4.10 -10.50 -17.20
CA ALA A 126 -4.53 -11.88 -17.30
C ALA A 126 -5.43 -12.34 -16.13
N TRP A 127 -5.65 -11.48 -15.14
CA TRP A 127 -6.48 -11.78 -13.98
C TRP A 127 -7.96 -11.83 -14.32
N THR A 128 -8.73 -12.54 -13.48
CA THR A 128 -10.18 -12.44 -13.50
C THR A 128 -10.65 -11.07 -13.00
N ASP A 129 -11.88 -10.68 -13.34
CA ASP A 129 -12.50 -9.46 -12.81
C ASP A 129 -12.50 -9.41 -11.28
N GLU A 130 -12.72 -10.56 -10.63
CA GLU A 130 -12.72 -10.68 -9.17
C GLU A 130 -11.35 -10.39 -8.57
N GLN A 131 -10.27 -10.93 -9.16
CA GLN A 131 -8.91 -10.66 -8.72
C GLN A 131 -8.55 -9.18 -8.86
N ARG A 132 -8.90 -8.56 -9.99
CA ARG A 132 -8.68 -7.12 -10.20
C ARG A 132 -9.47 -6.26 -9.21
N LEU A 133 -10.73 -6.61 -8.97
CA LEU A 133 -11.57 -5.92 -7.99
C LEU A 133 -11.01 -6.01 -6.57
N LEU A 134 -10.52 -7.19 -6.15
CA LEU A 134 -9.89 -7.38 -4.84
C LEU A 134 -8.60 -6.55 -4.75
N PHE A 135 -7.72 -6.62 -5.74
CA PHE A 135 -6.48 -5.85 -5.77
C PHE A 135 -6.73 -4.33 -5.67
N ALA A 136 -7.75 -3.83 -6.35
CA ALA A 136 -8.08 -2.41 -6.36
C ALA A 136 -8.67 -1.90 -5.03
N ASN A 137 -9.14 -2.79 -4.17
CA ASN A 137 -9.78 -2.46 -2.90
C ASN A 137 -9.05 -3.08 -1.69
N ASP A 138 -7.85 -3.63 -1.88
CA ASP A 138 -7.08 -4.27 -0.82
C ASP A 138 -6.41 -3.23 0.09
N PRO A 139 -6.73 -3.17 1.40
CA PRO A 139 -6.08 -2.24 2.31
C PRO A 139 -4.56 -2.40 2.39
N ALA A 140 -4.00 -3.58 2.09
CA ALA A 140 -2.55 -3.77 2.04
C ALA A 140 -1.91 -3.05 0.83
N ASN A 141 -2.67 -2.78 -0.23
CA ASN A 141 -2.22 -2.02 -1.40
C ASN A 141 -2.63 -0.54 -1.36
N LEU A 142 -3.39 -0.10 -0.35
CA LEU A 142 -3.94 1.25 -0.30
C LEU A 142 -3.35 2.08 0.82
N VAL A 143 -3.11 3.36 0.56
CA VAL A 143 -2.74 4.36 1.57
C VAL A 143 -3.44 5.70 1.29
N ALA A 144 -3.69 6.49 2.33
CA ALA A 144 -4.00 7.90 2.15
C ALA A 144 -2.71 8.64 1.78
N ALA A 145 -2.73 9.39 0.69
CA ALA A 145 -1.59 10.19 0.22
C ALA A 145 -2.06 11.56 -0.27
N SER A 146 -1.16 12.54 -0.31
CA SER A 146 -1.47 13.84 -0.87
C SER A 146 -1.68 13.74 -2.39
N ASP A 147 -2.45 14.67 -2.94
CA ASP A 147 -2.62 14.81 -4.39
C ASP A 147 -1.26 14.97 -5.09
N ASP A 148 -0.38 15.80 -4.55
CA ASP A 148 0.91 16.12 -5.16
C ASP A 148 1.83 14.89 -5.26
N THR A 149 1.99 14.12 -4.18
CA THR A 149 2.86 12.93 -4.20
C THR A 149 2.26 11.80 -5.04
N ASN A 150 0.94 11.61 -4.99
CA ASN A 150 0.24 10.62 -5.80
C ASN A 150 0.34 10.96 -7.31
N GLN A 151 0.15 12.22 -7.69
CA GLN A 151 0.29 12.66 -9.08
C GLN A 151 1.73 12.57 -9.57
N ALA A 152 2.71 12.83 -8.71
CA ALA A 152 4.13 12.65 -9.04
C ALA A 152 4.52 11.18 -9.24
N LYS A 153 3.95 10.28 -8.44
CA LYS A 153 4.14 8.82 -8.57
C LYS A 153 3.45 8.27 -9.82
N SER A 154 2.21 8.68 -10.08
CA SER A 154 1.41 8.17 -11.20
C SER A 154 1.35 6.63 -11.21
N ASP A 155 1.69 5.98 -12.33
CA ASP A 155 1.78 4.52 -12.46
C ASP A 155 3.23 3.99 -12.40
N ALA A 156 4.16 4.77 -11.86
CA ALA A 156 5.57 4.39 -11.75
C ALA A 156 5.79 3.28 -10.71
N GLY A 157 6.69 2.36 -11.03
CA GLY A 157 7.29 1.44 -10.06
C GLY A 157 8.53 2.04 -9.38
N PRO A 158 9.16 1.31 -8.43
CA PRO A 158 10.36 1.74 -7.70
C PRO A 158 11.55 2.15 -8.57
N GLY A 159 11.65 1.63 -9.80
CA GLY A 159 12.69 1.97 -10.77
C GLY A 159 12.55 3.39 -11.31
N GLU A 160 11.31 3.86 -11.47
CA GLU A 160 11.00 5.17 -12.03
C GLU A 160 10.73 6.22 -10.95
N TRP A 161 10.15 5.81 -9.80
CA TRP A 161 9.77 6.71 -8.71
C TRP A 161 9.95 6.05 -7.34
N LEU A 162 10.49 6.82 -6.39
CA LEU A 162 10.57 6.47 -4.97
C LEU A 162 10.09 7.66 -4.13
N PRO A 163 9.61 7.41 -2.89
CA PRO A 163 9.34 8.46 -1.93
C PRO A 163 10.50 9.48 -1.87
N PRO A 164 10.22 10.79 -1.99
CA PRO A 164 11.26 11.81 -1.94
C PRO A 164 11.94 11.87 -0.56
N ALA A 165 11.23 11.55 0.52
CA ALA A 165 11.81 11.37 1.85
C ALA A 165 12.49 9.98 1.93
N ALA A 166 13.82 9.98 2.05
CA ALA A 166 14.62 8.76 1.98
C ALA A 166 14.29 7.76 3.11
N GLU A 167 13.99 8.28 4.29
CA GLU A 167 13.58 7.54 5.48
C GLU A 167 12.24 6.80 5.33
N LEU A 168 11.40 7.18 4.36
CA LEU A 168 10.11 6.53 4.09
C LEU A 168 10.21 5.44 3.01
N ARG A 169 11.36 5.30 2.35
CA ARG A 169 11.53 4.35 1.24
C ARG A 169 11.48 2.89 1.67
N CYS A 170 12.01 2.55 2.86
CA CYS A 170 11.98 1.17 3.37
C CYS A 170 10.53 0.66 3.47
N GLY A 171 9.67 1.39 4.19
CA GLY A 171 8.27 1.02 4.35
C GLY A 171 7.51 0.95 3.02
N TYR A 172 7.76 1.91 2.11
CA TYR A 172 7.16 1.89 0.76
C TYR A 172 7.55 0.63 -0.02
N VAL A 173 8.86 0.32 -0.11
CA VAL A 173 9.34 -0.82 -0.89
C VAL A 173 8.96 -2.16 -0.25
N GLU A 174 8.99 -2.26 1.07
CA GLU A 174 8.50 -3.43 1.81
C GLU A 174 7.03 -3.70 1.49
N GLN A 175 6.19 -2.66 1.51
CA GLN A 175 4.77 -2.78 1.18
C GLN A 175 4.56 -3.13 -0.30
N PHE A 176 5.27 -2.45 -1.21
CA PHE A 176 5.22 -2.71 -2.65
C PHE A 176 5.55 -4.18 -2.94
N VAL A 177 6.68 -4.68 -2.45
CA VAL A 177 7.10 -6.08 -2.65
C VAL A 177 6.12 -7.06 -1.98
N GLY A 178 5.61 -6.73 -0.80
CA GLY A 178 4.59 -7.53 -0.12
C GLY A 178 3.33 -7.72 -0.97
N VAL A 179 2.84 -6.64 -1.59
CA VAL A 179 1.69 -6.69 -2.51
C VAL A 179 2.01 -7.51 -3.75
N LEU A 180 3.18 -7.31 -4.38
CA LEU A 180 3.61 -8.12 -5.52
C LEU A 180 3.59 -9.62 -5.18
N GLY A 181 4.12 -9.98 -4.01
CA GLY A 181 4.14 -11.36 -3.51
C GLY A 181 2.75 -11.94 -3.26
N ALA A 182 1.85 -11.16 -2.65
CA ALA A 182 0.49 -11.59 -2.37
C ALA A 182 -0.34 -11.87 -3.64
N TYR A 183 -0.06 -11.13 -4.72
CA TYR A 183 -0.80 -11.22 -5.97
C TYR A 183 -0.07 -11.98 -7.09
N GLY A 184 1.17 -12.42 -6.85
CA GLY A 184 1.98 -13.14 -7.84
C GLY A 184 2.30 -12.31 -9.08
N LEU A 185 2.46 -10.99 -8.92
CA LEU A 185 2.86 -10.09 -10.01
C LEU A 185 4.32 -10.34 -10.39
N ALA A 186 4.63 -10.18 -11.68
CA ALA A 186 6.00 -10.12 -12.14
C ALA A 186 6.61 -8.75 -11.83
N VAL A 187 7.94 -8.67 -11.86
CA VAL A 187 8.66 -7.41 -11.68
C VAL A 187 9.81 -7.33 -12.68
N GLY A 188 9.87 -6.19 -13.37
CA GLY A 188 10.92 -5.88 -14.33
C GLY A 188 12.27 -5.65 -13.66
N ALA A 189 13.33 -5.69 -14.46
CA ALA A 189 14.70 -5.59 -13.95
C ALA A 189 14.98 -4.27 -13.22
N GLU A 190 14.48 -3.15 -13.74
CA GLU A 190 14.71 -1.81 -13.16
C GLU A 190 14.03 -1.66 -11.80
N ASP A 191 12.75 -2.01 -11.71
CA ASP A 191 12.00 -1.99 -10.45
C ASP A 191 12.60 -2.94 -9.41
N ARG A 192 13.05 -4.12 -9.85
CA ARG A 192 13.71 -5.10 -8.98
C ARG A 192 15.02 -4.56 -8.42
N GLU A 193 15.89 -4.01 -9.26
CA GLU A 193 17.18 -3.44 -8.84
C GLU A 193 16.98 -2.28 -7.86
N ALA A 194 16.05 -1.38 -8.16
CA ALA A 194 15.74 -0.26 -7.27
C ALA A 194 15.16 -0.73 -5.92
N ALA A 195 14.25 -1.70 -5.93
CA ALA A 195 13.70 -2.27 -4.71
C ALA A 195 14.78 -2.97 -3.87
N GLU A 196 15.64 -3.77 -4.48
CA GLU A 196 16.75 -4.45 -3.79
C GLU A 196 17.72 -3.43 -3.18
N ALA A 197 18.10 -2.39 -3.93
CA ALA A 197 19.01 -1.35 -3.45
C ALA A 197 18.46 -0.60 -2.23
N VAL A 198 17.15 -0.32 -2.20
CA VAL A 198 16.50 0.28 -1.03
C VAL A 198 16.52 -0.69 0.14
N LEU A 199 16.07 -1.94 -0.07
CA LEU A 199 15.91 -2.92 1.00
C LEU A 199 17.23 -3.33 1.66
N VAL A 200 18.35 -3.34 0.92
CA VAL A 200 19.69 -3.59 1.49
C VAL A 200 20.18 -2.41 2.35
N GLY A 201 19.65 -1.22 2.13
CA GLY A 201 19.95 -0.02 2.91
C GLY A 201 19.09 0.15 4.16
N CYS A 202 18.07 -0.68 4.31
CA CYS A 202 17.31 -0.88 5.54
C CYS A 202 18.12 -1.86 6.45
#